data_AF-A0A8R1I9W9-F1
#
_entry.id   AF-A0A8R1I9W9-F1
#
_cell.length_a   1.000
_cell.length_b   1.000
_cell.length_c   1.000
_cell.angle_alpha   90.00
_cell.angle_beta   90.00
_cell.angle_gamma   90.00
#
_symmetry.space_group_name_H-M   'P 1'
#
loop_
_entity.id
_entity.type
_entity.pdbx_description
1 polymer ?
#
loop_
_entity_poly.entity_id
_entity_poly.type
_entity_poly.pdbx_seq_one_letter_code
_entity_poly.pdbx_strand_id
1 'polypeptide(L)'
;MGILRNPIGLFQDFLANCFYHYGLIICRRPRLFTLGPLILTILFSFGILNMRIEDDLRFLYSPEHSLSRVEYQVHKQFSGDSKNNSFVSITIQTNSEDKNLLKKDIAQKLIQLNKYVLEKMEMQVDGKTINFGKEVCSRMKQCELSNTIATIFLDTFWSEKLRKDPRIRIEYPTMKFFDNKFFLPTHFYGVKTGGPLGIQYIDMVHFIYQIPAYNEVGGRVFFFKSLETELLISCPLAAH
;
A
#
# COMPACT_ATOMS: atom_id res chain seq x y z
N MET A 1 53.94 -52.69 23.26
CA MET A 1 52.82 -52.48 22.31
C MET A 1 51.64 -51.90 23.09
N GLY A 2 51.68 -50.61 23.43
CA GLY A 2 50.62 -49.96 24.21
C GLY A 2 49.52 -49.48 23.27
N ILE A 3 48.34 -50.12 23.33
CA ILE A 3 47.18 -49.78 22.52
C ILE A 3 46.73 -48.36 22.90
N LEU A 4 46.96 -47.38 22.03
CA LEU A 4 46.34 -46.06 22.13
C LEU A 4 44.82 -46.26 21.98
N ARG A 5 44.09 -46.22 23.09
CA ARG A 5 42.62 -46.25 23.07
C ARG A 5 42.13 -44.95 22.43
N ASN A 6 41.52 -45.08 21.25
CA ASN A 6 40.96 -43.96 20.51
C ASN A 6 39.82 -43.33 21.34
N PRO A 7 39.91 -42.06 21.77
CA PRO A 7 38.91 -41.44 22.65
C PRO A 7 37.52 -41.39 22.01
N ILE A 8 37.45 -41.36 20.68
CA ILE A 8 36.20 -41.40 19.91
C ILE A 8 35.52 -42.77 20.04
N GLY A 9 36.28 -43.86 20.10
CA GLY A 9 35.74 -45.21 20.27
C GLY A 9 35.09 -45.41 21.64
N LEU A 10 35.71 -44.90 22.71
CA LEU A 10 35.13 -44.94 24.05
C LEU A 10 33.81 -44.16 24.15
N PHE A 11 33.75 -43.00 23.50
CA PHE A 11 32.52 -42.21 23.45
C PHE A 11 31.42 -42.92 22.65
N GLN A 12 31.78 -43.57 21.53
CA GLN A 12 30.85 -44.35 20.73
C GLN A 12 30.27 -45.54 21.52
N ASP A 13 31.12 -46.28 22.24
CA ASP A 13 30.68 -47.41 23.07
C ASP A 13 29.76 -46.96 24.20
N PHE A 14 30.06 -45.80 24.81
CA PHE A 14 29.20 -45.19 25.83
C PHE A 14 27.82 -44.83 25.27
N LEU A 15 27.77 -44.11 24.14
CA LEU A 15 26.50 -43.75 23.50
C LEU A 15 25.71 -44.98 23.06
N ALA A 16 26.38 -45.98 22.49
CA ALA A 16 25.75 -47.24 22.09
C ALA A 16 25.11 -47.94 23.30
N ASN A 17 25.79 -47.97 24.44
CA ASN A 17 25.25 -48.54 25.66
C ASN A 17 24.04 -47.73 26.20
N CYS A 18 24.13 -46.40 26.18
CA CYS A 18 23.01 -45.53 26.57
C CYS A 18 21.78 -45.73 25.68
N PHE A 19 21.96 -45.77 24.36
CA PHE A 19 20.86 -45.99 23.43
C PHE A 19 20.29 -47.41 23.52
N TYR A 20 21.14 -48.40 23.80
CA TYR A 20 20.70 -49.77 24.04
C TYR A 20 19.79 -49.86 25.27
N HIS A 21 20.19 -49.26 26.40
CA HIS A 21 19.36 -49.19 27.60
C HIS A 21 18.09 -48.38 27.39
N TYR A 22 18.16 -47.26 26.66
CA TYR A 22 17.00 -46.45 26.31
C TYR A 22 16.01 -47.22 25.41
N GLY A 23 16.51 -47.95 24.41
CA GLY A 23 15.71 -48.83 23.55
C GLY A 23 15.03 -49.94 24.33
N LEU A 24 15.72 -50.57 25.28
CA LEU A 24 15.13 -51.57 26.18
C LEU A 24 13.97 -50.99 27.01
N ILE A 25 14.09 -49.74 27.48
CA ILE A 25 13.01 -49.05 28.21
C ILE A 25 11.79 -48.80 27.29
N ILE A 26 12.02 -48.37 26.06
CA ILE A 26 10.95 -48.16 25.06
C ILE A 26 10.24 -49.47 24.74
N CYS A 27 10.99 -50.54 24.44
CA CYS A 27 10.44 -51.85 24.12
C CYS A 27 9.63 -52.45 25.26
N ARG A 28 9.95 -52.12 26.53
CA ARG A 28 9.21 -52.61 27.70
C ARG A 28 7.84 -51.95 27.88
N ARG A 29 7.64 -50.73 27.37
CA ARG A 29 6.37 -49.98 27.45
C ARG A 29 6.09 -49.18 26.16
N PRO A 30 5.87 -49.84 25.02
CA PRO A 30 5.75 -49.16 23.72
C PRO A 30 4.56 -48.20 23.67
N ARG A 31 3.43 -48.56 24.28
CA ARG A 31 2.20 -47.73 24.28
C ARG A 31 2.40 -46.35 24.92
N LEU A 32 3.19 -46.27 25.99
CA LEU A 32 3.45 -45.00 26.69
C LEU A 32 4.30 -44.06 25.83
N PHE A 33 5.30 -44.61 25.12
CA PHE A 33 6.19 -43.86 24.25
C PHE A 33 5.55 -43.49 22.90
N THR A 34 4.49 -44.18 22.46
CA THR A 34 3.70 -43.76 21.28
C THR A 34 2.62 -42.74 21.66
N LEU A 35 1.84 -42.99 22.71
CA LEU A 35 0.73 -42.12 23.11
C LEU A 35 1.19 -40.83 23.80
N GLY A 36 2.28 -40.88 24.56
CA GLY A 36 2.81 -39.71 25.27
C GLY A 36 3.15 -38.55 24.33
N PRO A 37 4.03 -38.75 23.34
CA PRO A 37 4.34 -37.71 22.35
C PRO A 37 3.11 -37.29 21.53
N LEU A 38 2.20 -38.21 21.21
CA LEU A 38 0.97 -37.89 20.47
C LEU A 38 0.05 -36.94 21.24
N ILE A 39 -0.15 -37.18 22.54
CA ILE A 39 -0.95 -36.29 23.39
C ILE A 39 -0.23 -34.95 23.57
N LEU A 40 1.09 -34.98 23.73
CA LEU A 40 1.91 -33.78 23.87
C LEU A 40 1.85 -32.89 22.60
N THR A 41 1.91 -33.48 21.41
CA THR A 41 1.79 -32.71 20.15
C THR A 41 0.40 -32.13 19.99
N ILE A 42 -0.66 -32.83 20.40
CA ILE A 42 -2.03 -32.29 20.41
C ILE A 42 -2.14 -31.10 21.36
N LEU A 43 -1.57 -31.20 22.57
CA LEU A 43 -1.57 -30.11 23.55
C LEU A 43 -0.79 -28.89 23.04
N PHE A 44 0.36 -29.08 22.38
CA PHE A 44 1.13 -27.98 21.81
C PHE A 44 0.50 -27.39 20.55
N SER A 45 -0.22 -28.20 19.76
CA SER A 45 -0.98 -27.72 18.59
C SER A 45 -2.03 -26.69 18.99
N PHE A 46 -2.62 -26.81 20.18
CA PHE A 46 -3.57 -25.83 20.72
C PHE A 46 -2.98 -24.41 20.86
N GLY A 47 -1.66 -24.27 20.92
CA GLY A 47 -0.97 -22.98 20.93
C GLY A 47 -1.23 -22.13 19.68
N ILE A 48 -1.61 -22.75 18.56
CA ILE A 48 -1.92 -22.03 17.32
C ILE A 48 -3.10 -21.06 17.48
N LEU A 49 -4.02 -21.35 18.41
CA LEU A 49 -5.18 -20.49 18.66
C LEU A 49 -4.80 -19.14 19.26
N ASN A 50 -3.61 -19.02 19.86
CA ASN A 50 -3.12 -17.77 20.41
C ASN A 50 -2.06 -17.10 19.50
N MET A 51 -1.89 -17.60 18.28
CA MET A 51 -0.97 -16.97 17.32
C MET A 51 -1.57 -15.64 16.85
N ARG A 52 -0.82 -14.55 17.03
CA ARG A 52 -1.15 -13.24 16.46
C ARG A 52 -0.30 -13.01 15.23
N ILE A 53 -0.96 -12.68 14.13
CA ILE A 53 -0.31 -12.29 12.88
C ILE A 53 -0.20 -10.76 12.89
N GLU A 54 1.00 -10.25 12.65
CA GLU A 54 1.28 -8.82 12.54
C GLU A 54 1.47 -8.47 11.06
N ASP A 55 0.50 -7.78 10.46
CA ASP A 55 0.50 -7.41 9.03
C ASP A 55 1.00 -5.97 8.77
N ASP A 56 1.32 -5.21 9.82
CA ASP A 56 1.84 -3.85 9.66
C ASP A 56 3.34 -3.92 9.30
N LEU A 57 3.63 -3.61 8.02
CA LEU A 57 4.98 -3.60 7.46
C LEU A 57 5.96 -2.82 8.35
N ARG A 58 5.52 -1.73 9.00
CA ARG A 58 6.41 -0.92 9.84
C ARG A 58 6.90 -1.71 11.06
N PHE A 59 6.07 -2.58 11.65
CA PHE A 59 6.53 -3.47 12.73
C PHE A 59 7.41 -4.59 12.20
N LEU A 60 7.18 -5.08 10.98
CA LEU A 60 8.02 -6.11 10.36
C LEU A 60 9.46 -5.64 10.06
N TYR A 61 9.63 -4.37 9.71
CA TYR A 61 10.95 -3.79 9.32
C TYR A 61 11.65 -2.98 10.41
N SER A 62 11.01 -2.75 11.56
CA SER A 62 11.61 -2.01 12.68
C SER A 62 11.98 -2.94 13.85
N PRO A 63 13.14 -2.75 14.50
CA PRO A 63 13.49 -3.50 15.71
C PRO A 63 12.47 -3.29 16.83
N GLU A 64 12.27 -4.30 17.68
CA GLU A 64 11.21 -4.31 18.69
C GLU A 64 11.26 -3.15 19.69
N HIS A 65 12.46 -2.74 20.06
CA HIS A 65 12.71 -1.64 21.00
C HIS A 65 13.30 -0.40 20.32
N SER A 66 13.00 -0.19 19.04
CA SER A 66 13.47 0.99 18.31
C SER A 66 12.70 2.26 18.72
N LEU A 67 13.42 3.39 18.76
CA LEU A 67 12.83 4.70 19.04
C LEU A 67 11.70 5.05 18.05
N SER A 68 11.84 4.62 16.81
CA SER A 68 10.82 4.80 15.75
C SER A 68 9.50 4.11 16.05
N ARG A 69 9.48 2.98 16.79
CA ARG A 69 8.23 2.35 17.24
C ARG A 69 7.53 3.18 18.32
N VAL A 70 8.28 3.77 19.25
CA VAL A 70 7.72 4.65 20.29
C VAL A 70 7.14 5.90 19.66
N GLU A 71 7.89 6.56 18.76
CA GLU A 71 7.43 7.73 18.01
C GLU A 71 6.17 7.40 17.20
N TYR A 72 6.14 6.24 16.54
CA TYR A 72 4.97 5.79 15.80
C TYR A 72 3.76 5.52 16.69
N GLN A 73 3.94 4.90 17.87
CA GLN A 73 2.85 4.69 18.82
C GLN A 73 2.26 6.01 19.32
N VAL A 74 3.12 6.98 19.66
CA VAL A 74 2.69 8.34 20.06
C VAL A 74 1.96 9.02 18.89
N HIS A 75 2.52 8.97 17.68
CA HIS A 75 1.89 9.55 16.50
C HIS A 75 0.55 8.88 16.16
N LYS A 76 0.46 7.55 16.29
CA LYS A 76 -0.76 6.76 16.08
C LYS A 76 -1.84 7.14 17.09
N GLN A 77 -1.47 7.37 18.34
CA GLN A 77 -2.39 7.79 19.40
C GLN A 77 -2.84 9.25 19.20
N PHE A 78 -1.95 10.13 18.74
CA PHE A 78 -2.25 11.54 18.50
C PHE A 78 -3.10 11.76 17.24
N SER A 79 -2.68 11.20 16.10
CA SER A 79 -3.31 11.45 14.80
C SER A 79 -4.55 10.59 14.55
N GLY A 80 -4.68 9.43 15.21
CA GLY A 80 -5.73 8.44 14.91
C GLY A 80 -5.63 7.81 13.51
N ASP A 81 -4.64 8.22 12.71
CA ASP A 81 -4.54 7.98 11.26
C ASP A 81 -4.47 6.50 10.87
N SER A 82 -3.84 5.65 11.69
CA SER A 82 -3.58 4.26 11.30
C SER A 82 -4.80 3.33 11.34
N LYS A 83 -5.92 3.73 11.95
CA LYS A 83 -7.14 2.88 11.99
C LYS A 83 -8.19 3.31 10.97
N ASN A 84 -8.31 4.61 10.68
CA ASN A 84 -9.50 5.14 10.03
C ASN A 84 -9.26 5.86 8.71
N ASN A 85 -8.01 6.02 8.27
CA ASN A 85 -7.72 6.74 7.03
C ASN A 85 -6.83 5.89 6.13
N SER A 86 -7.40 5.42 5.02
CA SER A 86 -6.65 4.77 3.97
C SER A 86 -6.48 5.75 2.81
N PHE A 87 -5.55 5.49 1.90
CA PHE A 87 -5.51 6.20 0.63
C PHE A 87 -5.47 5.18 -0.50
N VAL A 88 -6.10 5.53 -1.61
CA VAL A 88 -5.91 4.85 -2.88
C VAL A 88 -5.21 5.83 -3.80
N SER A 89 -4.17 5.34 -4.46
CA SER A 89 -3.38 6.15 -5.37
C SER A 89 -3.48 5.56 -6.76
N ILE A 90 -3.96 6.35 -7.72
CA ILE A 90 -4.10 5.98 -9.13
C ILE A 90 -2.93 6.60 -9.88
N THR A 91 -2.10 5.75 -10.45
CA THR A 91 -0.96 6.14 -11.26
C THR A 91 -1.31 5.97 -12.73
N ILE A 92 -1.15 7.03 -13.50
CA ILE A 92 -1.50 7.07 -14.92
C ILE A 92 -0.24 7.33 -15.72
N GLN A 93 0.02 6.46 -16.69
CA GLN A 93 1.09 6.55 -17.67
C GLN A 93 0.48 6.31 -19.05
N THR A 94 1.12 6.85 -20.09
CA THR A 94 0.73 6.58 -21.47
C THR A 94 1.56 5.45 -22.07
N ASN A 95 0.94 4.62 -22.90
CA ASN A 95 1.63 3.61 -23.69
C ASN A 95 2.09 4.13 -25.06
N SER A 96 1.95 5.43 -25.33
CA SER A 96 2.45 6.04 -26.56
C SER A 96 3.98 6.04 -26.59
N GLU A 97 4.57 5.95 -27.78
CA GLU A 97 6.04 5.98 -27.97
C GLU A 97 6.70 7.20 -27.35
N ASP A 98 6.02 8.36 -27.39
CA ASP A 98 6.52 9.61 -26.85
C ASP A 98 6.42 9.72 -25.33
N LYS A 99 5.70 8.78 -24.67
CA LYS A 99 5.47 8.70 -23.22
C LYS A 99 5.10 10.03 -22.55
N ASN A 100 4.54 10.99 -23.28
CA ASN A 100 4.29 12.34 -22.78
C ASN A 100 2.80 12.53 -22.47
N LEU A 101 2.49 12.75 -21.19
CA LEU A 101 1.13 13.06 -20.73
C LEU A 101 0.78 14.55 -20.84
N LEU A 102 1.76 15.41 -21.12
CA LEU A 102 1.55 16.85 -21.27
C LEU A 102 0.99 17.18 -22.67
N LYS A 103 -0.21 16.67 -22.96
CA LYS A 103 -1.01 16.99 -24.15
C LYS A 103 -2.37 17.53 -23.72
N LYS A 104 -2.93 18.46 -24.49
CA LYS A 104 -4.20 19.14 -24.13
C LYS A 104 -5.35 18.15 -23.99
N ASP A 105 -5.46 17.23 -24.94
CA ASP A 105 -6.48 16.18 -25.00
C ASP A 105 -6.33 15.17 -23.85
N ILE A 106 -5.10 14.80 -23.47
CA ILE A 106 -4.84 13.96 -22.30
C ILE A 106 -5.18 14.71 -21.00
N ALA A 107 -4.78 15.98 -20.89
CA ALA A 107 -5.07 16.80 -19.71
C ALA A 107 -6.57 16.93 -19.44
N GLN A 108 -7.37 17.15 -20.49
CA GLN A 108 -8.83 17.18 -20.36
C GLN A 108 -9.40 15.83 -19.89
N LYS A 109 -8.90 14.71 -20.43
CA LYS A 109 -9.29 13.36 -19.97
C LYS A 109 -8.93 13.11 -18.51
N LEU A 110 -7.76 13.56 -18.06
CA LEU A 110 -7.32 13.45 -16.66
C LEU A 110 -8.23 14.25 -15.71
N ILE A 111 -8.60 15.47 -16.08
CA ILE A 111 -9.54 16.29 -15.31
C ILE A 111 -10.92 15.63 -15.27
N GLN A 112 -11.40 15.11 -16.41
CA GLN A 112 -12.67 14.39 -16.49
C GLN A 112 -12.68 13.12 -15.64
N LEU A 113 -11.56 12.38 -15.61
CA LEU A 113 -11.40 11.21 -14.76
C LEU A 113 -11.56 11.59 -13.28
N ASN A 114 -10.84 12.60 -12.81
CA ASN A 114 -10.96 13.03 -11.41
C ASN A 114 -12.38 13.50 -11.07
N LYS A 115 -13.02 14.25 -11.99
CA LYS A 115 -14.41 14.68 -11.83
C LYS A 115 -15.38 13.50 -11.78
N TYR A 116 -15.17 12.50 -12.62
CA TYR A 116 -15.99 11.29 -12.64
C TYR A 116 -15.91 10.53 -11.32
N VAL A 117 -14.69 10.31 -10.80
CA VAL A 117 -14.47 9.65 -9.51
C VAL A 117 -15.22 10.37 -8.38
N LEU A 118 -15.18 11.70 -8.35
CA LEU A 118 -15.81 12.48 -7.28
C LEU A 118 -17.33 12.68 -7.46
N GLU A 119 -17.86 12.69 -8.69
CA GLU A 119 -19.28 13.04 -8.89
C GLU A 119 -20.16 11.85 -9.26
N LYS A 120 -19.63 10.89 -10.01
CA LYS A 120 -20.43 9.84 -10.68
C LYS A 120 -20.11 8.43 -10.25
N MET A 121 -18.95 8.19 -9.65
CA MET A 121 -18.57 6.84 -9.21
C MET A 121 -19.54 6.31 -8.16
N GLU A 122 -20.19 5.22 -8.51
CA GLU A 122 -21.10 4.49 -7.64
C GLU A 122 -20.46 3.17 -7.20
N MET A 123 -20.70 2.82 -5.95
CA MET A 123 -20.10 1.66 -5.29
C MET A 123 -21.19 0.87 -4.61
N GLN A 124 -21.13 -0.46 -4.68
CA GLN A 124 -22.00 -1.31 -3.88
C GLN A 124 -21.30 -1.69 -2.57
N VAL A 125 -21.82 -1.19 -1.45
CA VAL A 125 -21.36 -1.49 -0.10
C VAL A 125 -22.56 -1.99 0.71
N ASP A 126 -22.45 -3.18 1.30
CA ASP A 126 -23.51 -3.81 2.10
C ASP A 126 -24.87 -3.90 1.38
N GLY A 127 -24.86 -4.18 0.07
CA GLY A 127 -26.06 -4.28 -0.75
C GLY A 127 -26.75 -2.95 -1.06
N LYS A 128 -26.11 -1.82 -0.73
CA LYS A 128 -26.57 -0.47 -1.07
C LYS A 128 -25.61 0.17 -2.08
N THR A 129 -26.17 0.83 -3.08
CA THR A 129 -25.42 1.68 -4.00
C THR A 129 -25.20 3.03 -3.34
N ILE A 130 -23.94 3.40 -3.13
CA ILE A 130 -23.53 4.68 -2.56
C ILE A 130 -22.61 5.43 -3.53
N ASN A 131 -22.66 6.75 -3.53
CA ASN A 131 -21.77 7.58 -4.36
C ASN A 131 -20.46 7.88 -3.61
N PHE A 132 -19.33 7.61 -4.26
CA PHE A 132 -18.02 7.78 -3.64
C PHE A 132 -17.78 9.22 -3.14
N GLY A 133 -17.93 10.23 -3.99
CA GLY A 133 -17.61 11.58 -3.58
C GLY A 133 -18.59 12.15 -2.55
N LYS A 134 -19.90 11.95 -2.76
CA LYS A 134 -20.92 12.53 -1.89
C LYS A 134 -21.03 11.87 -0.52
N GLU A 135 -20.77 10.57 -0.40
CA GLU A 135 -21.04 9.82 0.84
C GLU A 135 -19.77 9.33 1.55
N VAL A 136 -18.70 9.06 0.80
CA VAL A 136 -17.42 8.58 1.32
C VAL A 136 -16.44 9.74 1.46
N CYS A 137 -16.15 10.44 0.36
CA CYS A 137 -15.16 11.51 0.32
C CYS A 137 -15.59 12.74 1.13
N SER A 138 -16.88 13.09 1.15
CA SER A 138 -17.44 14.22 1.90
C SER A 138 -17.21 14.16 3.41
N ARG A 139 -16.95 12.97 3.97
CA ARG A 139 -16.60 12.79 5.39
C ARG A 139 -15.24 13.40 5.72
N MET A 140 -14.41 13.69 4.72
CA MET A 140 -13.05 14.20 4.85
C MET A 140 -12.78 15.28 3.79
N LYS A 141 -12.71 16.55 4.20
CA LYS A 141 -12.41 17.67 3.28
C LYS A 141 -11.12 17.46 2.50
N GLN A 142 -10.14 16.80 3.09
CA GLN A 142 -8.87 16.48 2.45
C GLN A 142 -9.02 15.50 1.27
N CYS A 143 -10.06 14.67 1.25
CA CYS A 143 -10.33 13.79 0.11
C CYS A 143 -10.69 14.59 -1.16
N GLU A 144 -11.58 15.57 -1.05
CA GLU A 144 -12.00 16.38 -2.20
C GLU A 144 -10.87 17.29 -2.72
N LEU A 145 -10.03 17.79 -1.81
CA LEU A 145 -8.97 18.76 -2.12
C LEU A 145 -7.66 18.11 -2.58
N SER A 146 -7.48 16.82 -2.30
CA SER A 146 -6.22 16.08 -2.53
C SER A 146 -5.72 16.20 -3.98
N ASN A 147 -6.60 16.11 -4.98
CA ASN A 147 -6.24 16.15 -6.41
C ASN A 147 -6.44 17.52 -7.06
N THR A 148 -6.88 18.53 -6.32
CA THR A 148 -7.13 19.88 -6.85
C THR A 148 -5.87 20.54 -7.39
N ILE A 149 -4.70 20.25 -6.80
CA ILE A 149 -3.42 20.76 -7.29
C ILE A 149 -3.18 20.31 -8.74
N ALA A 150 -3.43 19.03 -9.03
CA ALA A 150 -3.26 18.47 -10.36
C ALA A 150 -4.25 19.07 -11.36
N THR A 151 -5.52 19.23 -10.99
CA THR A 151 -6.53 19.82 -11.89
C THR A 151 -6.26 21.29 -12.17
N ILE A 152 -5.92 22.10 -11.14
CA ILE A 152 -5.54 23.50 -11.31
C ILE A 152 -4.31 23.61 -12.22
N PHE A 153 -3.30 22.76 -12.03
CA PHE A 153 -2.12 22.76 -12.89
C PHE A 153 -2.49 22.49 -14.35
N LEU A 154 -3.26 21.44 -14.61
CA LEU A 154 -3.65 21.05 -15.98
C LEU A 154 -4.48 22.15 -16.66
N ASP A 155 -5.45 22.75 -15.96
CA ASP A 155 -6.24 23.87 -16.48
C ASP A 155 -5.40 25.12 -16.73
N THR A 156 -4.52 25.46 -15.78
CA THR A 156 -3.65 26.63 -15.89
C THR A 156 -2.63 26.48 -17.01
N PHE A 157 -2.06 25.27 -17.18
CA PHE A 157 -1.03 25.02 -18.17
C PHE A 157 -1.56 25.20 -19.61
N TRP A 158 -2.81 24.81 -19.86
CA TRP A 158 -3.45 24.89 -21.18
C TRP A 158 -4.31 26.13 -21.41
N SER A 159 -4.58 26.93 -20.38
CA SER A 159 -5.35 28.18 -20.49
C SER A 159 -4.44 29.39 -20.67
N GLU A 160 -4.45 29.99 -21.87
CA GLU A 160 -3.67 31.20 -22.13
C GLU A 160 -4.03 32.37 -21.22
N LYS A 161 -5.32 32.50 -20.87
CA LYS A 161 -5.81 33.57 -19.99
C LYS A 161 -5.19 33.46 -18.60
N LEU A 162 -5.12 32.24 -18.06
CA LEU A 162 -4.55 32.00 -16.72
C LEU A 162 -3.03 32.15 -16.73
N ARG A 163 -2.35 31.74 -17.80
CA ARG A 163 -0.89 31.91 -17.92
C ARG A 163 -0.43 33.37 -18.02
N LYS A 164 -1.25 34.24 -18.60
CA LYS A 164 -0.93 35.66 -18.76
C LYS A 164 -1.13 36.45 -17.46
N ASP A 165 -1.80 35.89 -16.45
CA ASP A 165 -1.98 36.55 -15.16
C ASP A 165 -0.66 36.55 -14.37
N PRO A 166 -0.10 37.71 -13.98
CA PRO A 166 1.17 37.79 -13.26
C PRO A 166 1.14 37.12 -11.88
N ARG A 167 -0.06 36.88 -11.33
CA ARG A 167 -0.25 36.18 -10.04
C ARG A 167 -0.16 34.66 -10.19
N ILE A 168 -0.09 34.15 -11.41
CA ILE A 168 -0.02 32.72 -11.71
C ILE A 168 1.31 32.44 -12.40
N ARG A 169 2.17 31.66 -11.76
CA ARG A 169 3.50 31.29 -12.28
C ARG A 169 3.75 29.80 -12.11
N ILE A 170 4.02 29.11 -13.21
CA ILE A 170 4.34 27.68 -13.21
C ILE A 170 5.86 27.54 -13.29
N GLU A 171 6.49 27.13 -12.20
CA GLU A 171 7.96 27.00 -12.09
C GLU A 171 8.33 25.74 -11.32
N TYR A 172 8.54 24.64 -12.04
CA TYR A 172 8.86 23.35 -11.42
C TYR A 172 10.05 23.48 -10.45
N PRO A 173 9.95 22.98 -9.20
CA PRO A 173 8.97 22.01 -8.68
C PRO A 173 7.67 22.61 -8.10
N THR A 174 7.42 23.91 -8.26
CA THR A 174 6.29 24.58 -7.62
C THR A 174 5.41 25.35 -8.59
N MET A 175 4.18 25.63 -8.20
CA MET A 175 3.30 26.52 -8.95
C MET A 175 2.76 27.57 -7.99
N LYS A 176 2.93 28.84 -8.33
CA LYS A 176 2.27 29.94 -7.63
C LYS A 176 0.93 30.19 -8.31
N PHE A 177 -0.14 30.16 -7.54
CA PHE A 177 -1.48 30.47 -7.99
C PHE A 177 -2.07 31.47 -7.00
N PHE A 178 -2.11 32.74 -7.39
CA PHE A 178 -2.37 33.85 -6.47
C PHE A 178 -1.34 33.87 -5.34
N ASP A 179 -1.78 33.90 -4.09
CA ASP A 179 -0.89 33.90 -2.92
C ASP A 179 -0.50 32.49 -2.46
N ASN A 180 -1.06 31.46 -3.08
CA ASN A 180 -0.79 30.07 -2.73
C ASN A 180 0.36 29.50 -3.56
N LYS A 181 1.20 28.69 -2.91
CA LYS A 181 2.27 27.95 -3.53
C LYS A 181 1.98 26.45 -3.43
N PHE A 182 1.82 25.81 -4.58
CA PHE A 182 1.58 24.39 -4.69
C PHE A 182 2.87 23.65 -5.05
N PHE A 183 3.05 22.46 -4.48
CA PHE A 183 4.16 21.58 -4.79
C PHE A 183 3.71 20.57 -5.84
N LEU A 184 4.28 20.63 -7.04
CA LEU A 184 3.87 19.80 -8.18
C LEU A 184 4.34 18.34 -8.11
N PRO A 185 5.50 18.00 -7.51
CA PRO A 185 5.97 16.62 -7.42
C PRO A 185 5.08 15.65 -6.64
N THR A 186 4.03 16.13 -5.94
CA THR A 186 3.03 15.23 -5.34
C THR A 186 2.20 14.50 -6.38
N HIS A 187 1.96 15.12 -7.54
CA HIS A 187 1.09 14.57 -8.58
C HIS A 187 1.81 14.32 -9.91
N PHE A 188 2.94 14.98 -10.17
CA PHE A 188 3.61 14.93 -11.46
C PHE A 188 5.03 14.36 -11.32
N TYR A 189 5.26 13.23 -11.98
CA TYR A 189 6.52 12.49 -11.93
C TYR A 189 7.19 12.42 -13.31
N GLY A 190 8.51 12.24 -13.32
CA GLY A 190 9.31 12.20 -14.55
C GLY A 190 9.28 13.52 -15.34
N VAL A 191 9.10 14.65 -14.66
CA VAL A 191 8.95 15.97 -15.29
C VAL A 191 10.29 16.43 -15.89
N LYS A 192 10.29 16.83 -17.17
CA LYS A 192 11.43 17.52 -17.79
C LYS A 192 11.07 18.98 -18.04
N THR A 193 11.84 19.87 -17.44
CA THR A 193 11.74 21.32 -17.63
C THR A 193 12.35 21.71 -18.96
N GLY A 194 11.68 22.60 -19.68
CA GLY A 194 12.13 23.03 -21.00
C GLY A 194 11.04 23.72 -21.80
N GLY A 195 11.45 24.26 -22.95
CA GLY A 195 10.56 24.93 -23.89
C GLY A 195 10.03 26.29 -23.42
N PRO A 196 9.19 26.93 -24.25
CA PRO A 196 8.67 28.28 -23.99
C PRO A 196 7.72 28.34 -22.79
N LEU A 197 7.18 27.18 -22.38
CA LEU A 197 6.19 27.06 -21.32
C LEU A 197 6.77 26.61 -19.97
N GLY A 198 8.09 26.41 -19.88
CA GLY A 198 8.83 26.02 -18.67
C GLY A 198 8.83 24.52 -18.36
N ILE A 199 7.78 23.80 -18.77
CA ILE A 199 7.68 22.34 -18.66
C ILE A 199 7.36 21.78 -20.04
N GLN A 200 8.14 20.80 -20.49
CA GLN A 200 8.01 20.19 -21.82
C GLN A 200 7.41 18.79 -21.77
N TYR A 201 7.62 18.07 -20.66
CA TYR A 201 7.36 16.64 -20.59
C TYR A 201 6.95 16.22 -19.18
N ILE A 202 5.95 15.32 -19.11
CA ILE A 202 5.51 14.64 -17.89
C ILE A 202 5.31 13.17 -18.23
N ASP A 203 5.99 12.29 -17.50
CA ASP A 203 5.93 10.83 -17.71
C ASP A 203 4.68 10.23 -17.07
N MET A 204 4.38 10.69 -15.85
CA MET A 204 3.37 10.05 -15.00
C MET A 204 2.58 11.08 -14.19
N VAL A 205 1.27 10.86 -14.11
CA VAL A 205 0.36 11.62 -13.26
C VAL A 205 -0.17 10.71 -12.15
N HIS A 206 -0.21 11.21 -10.93
CA HIS A 206 -0.60 10.49 -9.74
C HIS A 206 -1.78 11.19 -9.07
N PHE A 207 -2.93 10.52 -9.03
CA PHE A 207 -4.07 10.96 -8.24
C PHE A 207 -4.11 10.20 -6.92
N ILE A 208 -4.32 10.92 -5.83
CA ILE A 208 -4.35 10.37 -4.47
C ILE A 208 -5.75 10.64 -3.94
N TYR A 209 -6.49 9.60 -3.60
CA TYR A 209 -7.79 9.69 -2.97
C TYR A 209 -7.66 9.21 -1.53
N GLN A 210 -7.86 10.10 -0.57
CA GLN A 210 -7.89 9.72 0.83
C GLN A 210 -9.29 9.19 1.17
N ILE A 211 -9.37 7.93 1.58
CA ILE A 211 -10.62 7.22 1.82
C ILE A 211 -10.78 7.01 3.33
N PRO A 212 -11.81 7.62 3.95
CA PRO A 212 -12.10 7.36 5.34
C PRO A 212 -12.63 5.93 5.50
N ALA A 213 -12.47 5.35 6.68
CA ALA A 213 -13.17 4.13 7.04
C ALA A 213 -14.68 4.35 6.93
N TYR A 214 -15.36 3.46 6.20
CA TYR A 214 -16.80 3.50 6.00
C TYR A 214 -17.40 2.23 6.64
N ASN A 215 -18.17 2.40 7.72
CA ASN A 215 -18.88 1.33 8.44
C ASN A 215 -18.01 0.09 8.74
N GLU A 216 -16.82 0.28 9.32
CA GLU A 216 -15.85 -0.77 9.69
C GLU A 216 -15.23 -1.55 8.51
N VAL A 217 -15.64 -1.26 7.28
CA VAL A 217 -15.11 -1.83 6.05
C VAL A 217 -13.99 -0.94 5.51
N GLY A 218 -12.82 -1.53 5.27
CA GLY A 218 -11.69 -0.82 4.68
C GLY A 218 -12.00 -0.38 3.25
N GLY A 219 -12.17 0.93 3.03
CA GLY A 219 -12.58 1.49 1.74
C GLY A 219 -11.65 1.19 0.55
N ARG A 220 -10.44 0.67 0.80
CA ARG A 220 -9.47 0.24 -0.23
C ARG A 220 -9.99 -0.88 -1.13
N VAL A 221 -10.64 -1.91 -0.56
CA VAL A 221 -11.05 -3.10 -1.33
C VAL A 221 -12.19 -2.77 -2.30
N PHE A 222 -13.10 -1.89 -1.89
CA PHE A 222 -14.29 -1.53 -2.67
C PHE A 222 -13.98 -0.53 -3.77
N PHE A 223 -13.11 0.44 -3.48
CA PHE A 223 -12.70 1.45 -4.47
C PHE A 223 -11.95 0.83 -5.65
N PHE A 224 -11.06 -0.14 -5.39
CA PHE A 224 -10.34 -0.82 -6.46
C PHE A 224 -11.27 -1.67 -7.34
N LYS A 225 -12.19 -2.42 -6.73
CA LYS A 225 -13.15 -3.25 -7.46
C LYS A 225 -14.12 -2.43 -8.32
N SER A 226 -14.58 -1.28 -7.82
CA SER A 226 -15.44 -0.35 -8.58
C SER A 226 -14.69 0.25 -9.78
N LEU A 227 -13.43 0.67 -9.58
CA LEU A 227 -12.56 1.15 -10.66
C LEU A 227 -12.26 0.08 -11.72
N GLU A 228 -11.91 -1.14 -11.33
CA GLU A 228 -11.66 -2.23 -12.29
C GLU A 228 -12.90 -2.54 -13.13
N THR A 229 -14.07 -2.60 -12.48
CA THR A 229 -15.33 -2.89 -13.16
C THR A 229 -15.65 -1.79 -14.19
N GLU A 230 -15.41 -0.52 -13.88
CA GLU A 230 -15.74 0.58 -14.80
C GLU A 230 -14.65 0.92 -15.83
N LEU A 231 -13.37 0.70 -15.52
CA LEU A 231 -12.28 0.79 -16.52
C LEU A 231 -12.40 -0.32 -17.57
N LEU A 232 -12.85 -1.52 -17.19
CA LEU A 232 -13.18 -2.59 -18.14
C LEU A 232 -14.37 -2.24 -19.03
N ILE A 233 -15.32 -1.43 -18.55
CA ILE A 233 -16.50 -1.00 -19.33
C ILE A 233 -16.18 0.22 -20.21
N SER A 234 -15.26 1.10 -19.81
CA SER A 234 -14.92 2.34 -20.54
C SER A 234 -13.68 2.24 -21.46
N CYS A 235 -12.89 1.17 -21.37
CA CYS A 235 -11.78 0.90 -22.29
C CYS A 235 -11.98 -0.42 -23.06
N PRO A 236 -12.64 -0.41 -24.24
CA PRO A 236 -12.56 -1.51 -25.18
C PRO A 236 -11.25 -1.40 -25.98
N LEU A 237 -10.11 -1.36 -25.30
CA LEU A 237 -8.77 -1.20 -25.90
C LEU A 237 -7.77 -2.13 -25.20
N ALA A 238 -8.16 -3.40 -25.06
CA ALA A 238 -7.26 -4.51 -24.76
C ALA A 238 -7.89 -5.83 -25.22
N ALA A 239 -8.29 -5.88 -26.49
CA ALA A 239 -8.58 -7.13 -27.18
C ALA A 239 -8.17 -6.96 -28.64
N HIS A 240 -6.85 -6.89 -28.86
CA HIS A 240 -6.16 -7.39 -30.06
C HIS A 240 -4.65 -7.38 -29.81
#